data_AF-A0A1Q3LYU2-F1
#
_entry.id   AF-A0A1Q3LYU2-F1
#
_cell.length_a   1.000
_cell.length_b   1.000
_cell.length_c   1.000
_cell.angle_alpha   90.00
_cell.angle_beta   90.00
_cell.angle_gamma   90.00
#
_symmetry.space_group_name_H-M   'P 1'
#
loop_
_entity.id
_entity.type
_entity.pdbx_description
1 polymer ?
#
loop_
_entity_poly.entity_id
_entity_poly.type
_entity_poly.pdbx_seq_one_letter_code
_entity_poly.pdbx_strand_id
1 'polypeptide(L)'
;MTDFPDFDPKTIPQHGDQHKAAVRSNQAEFQTAFGDFKSRHVTGFWLGPAPKGEWVGIHFDMEDGSTVKVAVPYIYWQQFGNEFALAMMTAAELCEAAYAPPKGRA
;
A
#
# COMPACT_ATOMS: atom_id res chain seq x y z
N MET A 1 29.76 1.76 7.58
CA MET A 1 28.40 2.13 8.04
C MET A 1 27.69 2.64 6.80
N THR A 2 26.60 1.98 6.41
CA THR A 2 25.76 2.43 5.29
C THR A 2 24.95 3.62 5.81
N ASP A 3 25.18 4.82 5.27
CA ASP A 3 24.34 5.98 5.56
C ASP A 3 22.94 5.68 5.03
N PHE A 4 22.04 5.34 5.95
CA PHE A 4 20.63 5.23 5.67
C PHE A 4 20.06 6.65 5.50
N PRO A 5 19.24 6.93 4.47
CA PRO A 5 18.63 8.24 4.32
C PRO A 5 17.79 8.58 5.54
N ASP A 6 17.91 9.84 5.97
CA ASP A 6 17.15 10.37 7.11
C ASP A 6 15.65 10.34 6.81
N PHE A 7 14.90 9.88 7.81
CA PHE A 7 13.43 9.93 7.79
C PHE A 7 12.96 11.38 7.89
N ASP A 8 12.26 11.90 6.86
CA ASP A 8 11.59 13.22 6.90
C ASP A 8 10.12 13.12 7.39
N PRO A 9 9.79 13.56 8.63
CA PRO A 9 8.44 13.49 9.15
C PRO A 9 7.40 14.30 8.36
N LYS A 10 7.82 15.28 7.55
CA LYS A 10 6.90 16.10 6.73
C LYS A 10 6.29 15.32 5.58
N THR A 11 6.88 14.19 5.23
CA THR A 11 6.38 13.30 4.16
C THR A 11 5.31 12.34 4.66
N ILE A 12 5.09 12.27 5.98
CA ILE A 12 4.07 11.41 6.57
C ILE A 12 2.68 11.89 6.14
N PRO A 13 1.86 11.02 5.51
CA PRO A 13 0.50 11.35 5.11
C PRO A 13 -0.34 11.89 6.27
N GLN A 14 -1.13 12.92 6.00
CA GLN A 14 -2.10 13.49 6.96
C GLN A 14 -3.53 13.07 6.58
N HIS A 15 -4.45 13.16 7.55
CA HIS A 15 -5.87 12.94 7.27
C HIS A 15 -6.37 13.91 6.18
N GLY A 16 -7.04 13.36 5.16
CA GLY A 16 -7.54 14.11 4.01
C GLY A 16 -6.62 14.06 2.79
N ASP A 17 -5.36 13.65 2.94
CA ASP A 17 -4.40 13.57 1.83
C ASP A 17 -4.80 12.55 0.75
N GLN A 18 -5.56 11.52 1.14
CA GLN A 18 -6.16 10.55 0.23
C GLN A 18 -7.10 11.17 -0.82
N HIS A 19 -7.64 12.36 -0.54
CA HIS A 19 -8.50 13.06 -1.47
C HIS A 19 -7.77 13.88 -2.53
N LYS A 20 -6.43 14.02 -2.44
CA LYS A 20 -5.61 14.75 -3.43
C LYS A 20 -5.83 14.19 -4.83
N ALA A 21 -5.91 15.06 -5.83
CA ALA A 21 -6.26 14.69 -7.20
C ALA A 21 -5.35 13.59 -7.80
N ALA A 22 -4.04 13.66 -7.54
CA ALA A 22 -3.08 12.65 -7.99
C ALA A 22 -3.37 11.26 -7.38
N VAL A 23 -3.70 11.19 -6.08
CA VAL A 23 -4.03 9.93 -5.40
C VAL A 23 -5.29 9.30 -6.00
N ARG A 24 -6.32 10.12 -6.29
CA ARG A 24 -7.55 9.64 -6.94
C ARG A 24 -7.32 9.17 -8.39
N SER A 25 -6.45 9.85 -9.14
CA SER A 25 -6.10 9.44 -10.51
C SER A 25 -5.44 8.05 -10.51
N ASN A 26 -4.44 7.85 -9.65
CA ASN A 26 -3.73 6.59 -9.53
C ASN A 26 -4.67 5.42 -9.18
N GLN A 27 -5.73 5.67 -8.40
CA GLN A 27 -6.70 4.64 -8.04
C GLN A 27 -7.61 4.22 -9.20
N ALA A 28 -8.06 5.18 -10.01
CA ALA A 28 -8.87 4.87 -11.18
C ALA A 28 -8.07 4.02 -12.18
N GLU A 29 -6.80 4.36 -12.38
CA GLU A 29 -5.87 3.58 -13.20
C GLU A 29 -5.62 2.20 -12.61
N PHE A 30 -5.40 2.11 -11.28
CA PHE A 30 -5.18 0.86 -10.58
C PHE A 30 -6.33 -0.14 -10.77
N GLN A 31 -7.58 0.29 -10.56
CA GLN A 31 -8.74 -0.60 -10.70
C GLN A 31 -8.84 -1.18 -12.11
N THR A 32 -8.54 -0.36 -13.13
CA THR A 32 -8.52 -0.79 -14.53
C THR A 32 -7.41 -1.81 -14.79
N ALA A 33 -6.22 -1.57 -14.25
CA ALA A 33 -5.07 -2.46 -14.43
C ALA A 33 -5.19 -3.77 -13.64
N PHE A 34 -5.85 -3.77 -12.48
CA PHE A 34 -5.88 -4.90 -11.57
C PHE A 34 -6.79 -6.04 -12.05
N GLY A 35 -7.96 -5.71 -12.58
CA GLY A 35 -8.92 -6.71 -13.06
C GLY A 35 -9.62 -7.47 -11.92
N ASP A 36 -9.60 -8.80 -11.95
CA ASP A 36 -10.34 -9.63 -10.99
C ASP A 36 -9.59 -9.82 -9.66
N PHE A 37 -10.21 -9.36 -8.57
CA PHE A 37 -9.68 -9.51 -7.22
C PHE A 37 -9.75 -10.92 -6.66
N LYS A 38 -10.73 -11.74 -7.07
CA LYS A 38 -10.89 -13.08 -6.50
C LYS A 38 -9.74 -14.01 -6.88
N SER A 39 -9.23 -13.90 -8.10
CA SER A 39 -8.08 -14.66 -8.57
C SER A 39 -6.74 -14.26 -7.94
N ARG A 40 -6.68 -13.22 -7.11
CA ARG A 40 -5.43 -12.64 -6.54
C ARG A 40 -5.44 -12.60 -5.01
N HIS A 41 -5.98 -13.63 -4.38
CA HIS A 41 -6.10 -13.71 -2.93
C HIS A 41 -4.73 -13.97 -2.27
N VAL A 42 -4.32 -13.03 -1.41
CA VAL A 42 -3.16 -13.16 -0.53
C VAL A 42 -3.59 -13.84 0.76
N THR A 43 -2.88 -14.89 1.17
CA THR A 43 -3.15 -15.68 2.38
C THR A 43 -2.14 -15.40 3.50
N GLY A 44 -0.99 -14.82 3.17
CA GLY A 44 0.04 -14.44 4.13
C GLY A 44 1.01 -13.41 3.56
N PHE A 45 1.74 -12.73 4.44
CA PHE A 45 2.83 -11.86 4.02
C PHE A 45 3.99 -11.86 5.01
N TRP A 46 5.19 -11.64 4.48
CA TRP A 46 6.43 -11.54 5.23
C TRP A 46 7.17 -10.28 4.82
N LEU A 47 7.83 -9.63 5.77
CA LEU A 47 8.63 -8.45 5.54
C LEU A 47 9.94 -8.54 6.31
N GLY A 48 11.05 -8.19 5.67
CA GLY A 48 12.35 -8.18 6.35
C GLY A 48 13.44 -7.48 5.55
N PRO A 49 14.47 -6.94 6.24
CA PRO A 49 15.62 -6.34 5.57
C PRO A 49 16.53 -7.39 4.95
N ALA A 50 17.22 -7.01 3.87
CA ALA A 50 18.36 -7.78 3.37
C ALA A 50 19.52 -7.79 4.39
N PRO A 51 20.45 -8.76 4.33
CA PRO A 51 21.50 -8.91 5.33
C PRO A 51 22.38 -7.67 5.57
N LYS A 52 22.57 -6.80 4.56
CA LYS A 52 23.33 -5.54 4.72
C LYS A 52 22.43 -4.31 4.84
N GLY A 53 21.12 -4.51 4.97
CA GLY A 53 20.09 -3.48 5.17
C GLY A 53 19.79 -2.63 3.93
N GLU A 54 20.42 -2.90 2.79
CA GLU A 54 20.33 -2.08 1.59
C GLU A 54 19.02 -2.27 0.80
N TRP A 55 18.27 -3.33 1.12
CA TRP A 55 16.93 -3.61 0.60
C TRP A 55 15.97 -4.01 1.72
N VAL A 56 14.69 -3.81 1.47
CA VAL A 56 13.59 -4.43 2.24
C VAL A 56 12.84 -5.37 1.31
N GLY A 57 12.78 -6.65 1.66
CA GLY A 57 12.03 -7.68 0.94
C GLY A 57 10.61 -7.80 1.48
N ILE A 58 9.67 -8.01 0.57
CA ILE A 58 8.26 -8.30 0.89
C ILE A 58 7.85 -9.54 0.11
N HIS A 59 7.32 -10.54 0.81
CA HIS A 59 6.82 -11.78 0.21
C HIS A 59 5.32 -11.87 0.48
N PHE A 60 4.53 -12.20 -0.55
CA PHE A 60 3.11 -12.48 -0.45
C PHE A 60 2.87 -13.93 -0.82
N ASP A 61 2.26 -14.67 0.09
CA ASP A 61 1.82 -16.04 -0.15
C ASP A 61 0.41 -15.99 -0.74
N MET A 62 0.22 -16.64 -1.89
CA MET A 62 -1.03 -16.63 -2.64
C MET A 62 -1.85 -17.89 -2.34
N GLU A 63 -3.17 -17.81 -2.51
CA GLU A 63 -4.06 -18.96 -2.28
C GLU A 63 -3.79 -20.15 -3.21
N ASP A 64 -3.26 -19.90 -4.41
CA ASP A 64 -2.85 -20.94 -5.37
C ASP A 64 -1.52 -21.63 -4.99
N GLY A 65 -0.92 -21.26 -3.86
CA GLY A 65 0.35 -21.78 -3.37
C GLY A 65 1.60 -21.12 -3.98
N SER A 66 1.43 -20.16 -4.89
CA SER A 66 2.54 -19.36 -5.41
C SER A 66 2.98 -18.27 -4.42
N THR A 67 4.17 -17.73 -4.62
CA THR A 67 4.68 -16.60 -3.84
C THR A 67 5.09 -15.45 -4.77
N VAL A 68 4.59 -14.25 -4.48
CA VAL A 68 5.07 -13.02 -5.11
C VAL A 68 6.14 -12.40 -4.21
N LYS A 69 7.31 -12.09 -4.77
CA LYS A 69 8.43 -11.50 -4.05
C LYS A 69 8.79 -10.16 -4.68
N VAL A 70 8.84 -9.13 -3.86
CA VAL A 70 9.27 -7.78 -4.27
C VAL A 70 10.34 -7.27 -3.32
N ALA A 71 11.20 -6.38 -3.82
CA ALA A 71 12.24 -5.75 -3.03
C ALA A 71 12.22 -4.24 -3.26
N VAL A 72 12.29 -3.48 -2.17
CA VAL A 72 12.36 -2.02 -2.18
C VAL A 72 13.78 -1.62 -1.79
N PRO A 73 14.51 -0.86 -2.64
CA PRO A 73 15.78 -0.27 -2.21
C PRO A 73 15.54 0.55 -0.95
N TYR A 74 16.38 0.41 0.08
CA TYR A 74 16.15 1.10 1.35
C TYR A 74 16.02 2.61 1.17
N ILE A 75 16.72 3.19 0.18
CA ILE A 75 16.65 4.62 -0.13
C ILE A 75 15.24 5.13 -0.48
N TYR A 76 14.36 4.24 -0.94
CA TYR A 76 12.97 4.55 -1.26
C TYR A 76 12.00 4.03 -0.20
N TRP A 77 12.48 3.42 0.87
CA TRP A 77 11.65 2.75 1.87
C TRP A 77 10.64 3.71 2.52
N GLN A 78 11.07 4.93 2.86
CA GLN A 78 10.16 5.93 3.41
C GLN A 78 9.09 6.34 2.40
N GLN A 79 9.47 6.63 1.16
CA GLN A 79 8.52 7.01 0.11
C GLN A 79 7.50 5.89 -0.12
N PHE A 80 7.97 4.65 -0.25
CA PHE A 80 7.13 3.47 -0.39
C PHE A 80 6.13 3.35 0.77
N GLY A 81 6.58 3.49 2.02
CA GLY A 81 5.72 3.44 3.20
C GLY A 81 4.63 4.52 3.20
N ASN A 82 4.97 5.74 2.78
CA ASN A 82 4.01 6.85 2.71
C ASN A 82 2.96 6.62 1.61
N GLU A 83 3.37 6.17 0.42
CA GLU A 83 2.44 5.84 -0.66
C GLU A 83 1.54 4.66 -0.29
N PHE A 84 2.09 3.64 0.36
CA PHE A 84 1.33 2.50 0.89
C PHE A 84 0.30 2.94 1.93
N ALA A 85 0.67 3.83 2.86
CA ALA A 85 -0.25 4.36 3.86
C ALA A 85 -1.40 5.16 3.22
N LEU A 86 -1.13 6.00 2.21
CA LEU A 86 -2.16 6.70 1.44
C LEU A 86 -3.12 5.74 0.73
N ALA A 87 -2.59 4.69 0.12
CA ALA A 87 -3.39 3.65 -0.53
C ALA A 87 -4.32 2.95 0.49
N MET A 88 -3.80 2.57 1.66
CA MET A 88 -4.60 1.95 2.72
C MET A 88 -5.69 2.87 3.27
N MET A 89 -5.36 4.15 3.55
CA MET A 89 -6.35 5.13 4.01
C MET A 89 -7.50 5.27 3.01
N THR A 90 -7.17 5.36 1.72
CA THR A 90 -8.23 5.50 0.72
C THR A 90 -9.06 4.23 0.55
N ALA A 91 -8.43 3.06 0.59
CA ALA A 91 -9.14 1.78 0.53
C ALA A 91 -10.10 1.64 1.72
N ALA A 92 -9.69 2.06 2.92
CA ALA A 92 -10.55 2.06 4.11
C ALA A 92 -11.78 2.93 3.91
N GLU A 93 -11.63 4.16 3.42
CA GLU A 93 -12.77 5.05 3.13
C GLU A 93 -13.72 4.49 2.08
N LEU A 94 -13.19 3.86 1.02
CA LEU A 94 -14.00 3.24 -0.02
C LEU A 94 -14.79 2.05 0.54
N CYS A 95 -14.16 1.22 1.38
CA CYS A 95 -14.84 0.14 2.08
C CYS A 95 -15.91 0.67 3.03
N GLU A 96 -15.61 1.69 3.83
CA GLU A 96 -16.60 2.32 4.71
C GLU A 96 -17.77 2.90 3.91
N ALA A 97 -17.53 3.61 2.81
CA ALA A 97 -18.59 4.16 1.98
C ALA A 97 -19.47 3.06 1.33
N ALA A 98 -18.86 1.94 0.92
CA ALA A 98 -19.56 0.84 0.26
C ALA A 98 -20.38 -0.02 1.24
N TYR A 99 -19.92 -0.19 2.47
CA TYR A 99 -20.51 -1.09 3.47
C TYR A 99 -21.15 -0.38 4.66
N ALA A 100 -21.05 0.96 4.75
CA ALA A 100 -21.76 1.71 5.78
C ALA A 100 -23.27 1.48 5.65
N PRO A 101 -23.99 1.32 6.78
CA PRO A 101 -25.44 1.32 6.75
C PRO A 101 -25.93 2.59 6.06
N PRO A 102 -26.93 2.53 5.17
CA PRO A 102 -27.48 3.72 4.57
C PRO A 102 -27.92 4.67 5.69
N LYS A 103 -27.29 5.86 5.75
CA LYS A 103 -27.76 6.94 6.63
C LYS A 103 -29.06 7.50 6.04
N GLY A 104 -30.13 6.73 6.16
CA GLY A 104 -31.48 7.17 5.84
C GLY A 104 -32.11 7.85 7.05
N ARG A 105 -32.48 9.12 6.90
CA ARG A 105 -33.80 9.54 7.38
C ARG A 105 -34.78 9.18 6.26
N ALA A 106 -35.77 8.36 6.61
CA ALA A 106 -37.04 8.30 5.89
C ALA A 106 -37.79 9.63 6.04
#